data_AF-X0U2Z9-F1
#
_entry.id   AF-X0U2Z9-F1
#
_cell.length_a   1.000
_cell.length_b   1.000
_cell.length_c   1.000
_cell.angle_alpha   90.00
_cell.angle_beta   90.00
_cell.angle_gamma   90.00
#
_symmetry.space_group_name_H-M   'P 1'
#
loop_
_entity.id
_entity.type
_entity.pdbx_description
1 polymer ?
#
loop_
_entity_poly.entity_id
_entity_poly.type
_entity_poly.pdbx_seq_one_letter_code
_entity_poly.pdbx_strand_id
1 'polypeptide(L)'
;MMKGDIEEAVHAGAHTLFFQCGLGHMLGLDVHDMEGLGEDYVGYTDTIRRSPEFGWRSLRLGRALEAGFVITVEPGAYFIPELINRWISEKKNSQYINY
;
A
#
# COMPACT_ATOMS: atom_id res chain seq x y z
N MET A 1 -18.14 -7.12 -0.46
CA MET A 1 -16.99 -6.32 -0.92
C MET A 1 -16.12 -7.12 -1.89
N MET A 2 -15.50 -8.23 -1.46
CA MET A 2 -14.71 -9.10 -2.34
C MET A 2 -15.39 -10.47 -2.55
N LYS A 3 -14.96 -11.22 -3.58
CA LYS A 3 -15.40 -12.57 -3.93
C LYS A 3 -14.24 -13.35 -4.57
N GLY A 4 -14.45 -14.65 -4.79
CA GLY A 4 -13.44 -15.53 -5.40
C GLY A 4 -12.39 -16.02 -4.40
N ASP A 5 -11.26 -16.48 -4.92
CA ASP A 5 -10.13 -16.93 -4.10
C ASP A 5 -9.36 -15.74 -3.49
N ILE A 6 -8.98 -15.87 -2.22
CA ILE A 6 -8.37 -14.79 -1.44
C ILE A 6 -6.93 -14.54 -1.91
N GLU A 7 -6.15 -15.61 -2.10
CA GLU A 7 -4.75 -15.49 -2.49
C GLU A 7 -4.65 -14.90 -3.88
N GLU A 8 -5.46 -15.38 -4.83
CA GLU A 8 -5.51 -14.81 -6.17
C GLU A 8 -5.94 -13.34 -6.18
N ALA A 9 -6.91 -12.96 -5.34
CA ALA A 9 -7.35 -11.57 -5.22
C ALA A 9 -6.25 -10.66 -4.63
N VAL A 10 -5.46 -11.14 -3.68
CA VAL A 10 -4.31 -10.41 -3.13
C VAL A 10 -3.22 -10.26 -4.17
N HIS A 11 -2.85 -11.35 -4.87
CA HIS A 11 -1.86 -11.32 -5.95
C HIS A 11 -2.28 -10.41 -7.11
N ALA A 12 -3.58 -10.32 -7.41
CA ALA A 12 -4.13 -9.41 -8.41
C ALA A 12 -4.24 -7.95 -7.93
N GLY A 13 -3.84 -7.66 -6.68
CA GLY A 13 -3.90 -6.32 -6.08
C GLY A 13 -5.31 -5.81 -5.84
N ALA A 14 -6.33 -6.68 -5.77
CA ALA A 14 -7.73 -6.27 -5.63
C ALA A 14 -8.02 -5.50 -4.33
N HIS A 15 -7.31 -5.83 -3.25
CA HIS A 15 -7.41 -5.16 -1.96
C HIS A 15 -7.01 -3.67 -2.02
N THR A 16 -6.18 -3.26 -2.98
CA THR A 16 -5.70 -1.87 -3.10
C THR A 16 -6.81 -0.89 -3.44
N LEU A 17 -7.98 -1.36 -3.91
CA LEU A 17 -9.18 -0.52 -4.05
C LEU A 17 -9.65 0.03 -2.70
N PHE A 18 -9.50 -0.76 -1.64
CA PHE A 18 -9.99 -0.43 -0.30
C PHE A 18 -8.87 0.03 0.63
N PHE A 19 -7.63 -0.30 0.31
CA PHE A 19 -6.45 0.16 1.03
C PHE A 19 -5.34 0.57 0.04
N GLN A 20 -5.45 1.79 -0.45
CA GLN A 20 -4.52 2.38 -1.42
C GLN A 20 -3.26 3.01 -0.77
N CYS A 21 -3.16 3.00 0.55
CA CYS A 21 -2.06 3.58 1.33
C CYS A 21 -0.98 2.55 1.65
N GLY A 22 0.19 3.01 2.12
CA GLY A 22 1.13 2.14 2.82
C GLY A 22 0.63 1.75 4.21
N LEU A 23 1.11 0.62 4.74
CA LEU A 23 0.75 0.15 6.10
C LEU A 23 1.28 1.05 7.22
N GLY A 24 2.33 1.82 6.96
CA GLY A 24 2.99 2.65 7.95
C GLY A 24 4.32 3.21 7.44
N HIS A 25 5.01 3.90 8.33
CA HIS A 25 6.28 4.56 8.08
C HIS A 25 7.12 4.68 9.36
N MET A 26 8.38 5.08 9.21
CA MET A 26 9.23 5.47 10.35
C MET A 26 8.64 6.71 11.02
N LEU A 27 8.66 6.74 12.34
CA LEU A 27 8.21 7.86 13.16
C LEU A 27 9.36 8.33 14.06
N GLY A 28 9.61 9.64 14.10
CA GLY A 28 10.74 10.18 14.84
C GLY A 28 10.55 11.66 15.14
N LEU A 29 11.51 12.49 14.72
CA LEU A 29 11.39 13.94 14.85
C LEU A 29 10.35 14.49 13.87
N ASP A 30 10.27 13.90 12.68
CA ASP A 30 9.19 14.14 11.73
C ASP A 30 8.12 13.04 11.81
N VAL A 31 6.89 13.38 11.39
CA VAL A 31 5.80 12.40 11.31
C VAL A 31 6.16 11.28 10.34
N HIS A 32 6.51 11.64 9.10
CA HIS A 32 7.22 10.74 8.18
C HIS A 32 8.72 10.97 8.35
N ASP A 33 9.35 10.22 9.24
CA ASP A 33 10.73 10.49 9.62
C ASP A 33 11.68 10.47 8.41
N MET A 34 12.52 11.50 8.29
CA MET A 34 13.50 11.68 7.21
C MET A 34 12.92 11.75 5.78
N GLU A 35 11.64 12.11 5.59
CA GLU A 35 11.01 12.24 4.26
C GLU A 35 11.83 13.11 3.28
N GLY A 36 12.48 14.17 3.78
CA GLY A 36 13.32 15.07 2.98
C GLY A 36 14.57 14.43 2.37
N LEU A 37 15.02 13.27 2.87
CA LEU A 37 16.11 12.48 2.26
C LEU A 37 15.63 11.62 1.08
N GLY A 38 14.31 11.46 0.93
CA GLY A 38 13.68 10.63 -0.07
C GLY A 38 13.32 9.23 0.45
N GLU A 39 12.07 8.84 0.23
CA GLU A 39 11.51 7.55 0.68
C GLU A 39 12.29 6.34 0.17
N ASP A 40 12.80 6.40 -1.06
CA ASP A 40 13.58 5.29 -1.64
C ASP A 40 14.94 5.10 -0.95
N TYR A 41 15.52 6.15 -0.38
CA TYR A 41 16.77 6.05 0.39
C TYR A 41 16.54 5.59 1.82
N VAL A 42 15.43 6.02 2.43
CA VAL A 42 15.13 5.74 3.84
C VAL A 42 14.45 4.38 4.00
N GLY A 43 13.43 4.12 3.18
CA GLY A 43 12.51 3.01 3.32
C GLY A 43 12.94 1.72 2.64
N TYR A 44 13.93 1.78 1.76
CA TYR A 44 14.27 0.70 0.83
C TYR A 44 15.78 0.43 0.82
N THR A 45 16.20 -0.59 0.06
CA THR A 45 17.61 -0.99 -0.07
C THR A 45 17.98 -1.17 -1.54
N ASP A 46 19.25 -1.40 -1.84
CA ASP A 46 19.68 -1.67 -3.22
C ASP A 46 19.02 -2.93 -3.82
N THR A 47 18.61 -3.87 -2.96
CA THR A 47 17.97 -5.15 -3.33
C THR A 47 16.45 -5.12 -3.23
N ILE A 48 15.87 -4.29 -2.37
CA ILE A 48 14.42 -4.16 -2.19
C ILE A 48 14.00 -2.81 -2.75
N ARG A 49 13.29 -2.83 -3.88
CA ARG A 49 12.80 -1.62 -4.56
C ARG A 49 11.31 -1.46 -4.36
N ARG A 50 10.88 -0.19 -4.31
CA ARG A 50 9.46 0.17 -4.26
C ARG A 50 8.73 -0.31 -5.51
N SER A 51 7.57 -0.93 -5.31
CA SER A 51 6.70 -1.34 -6.41
C SER A 51 6.08 -0.11 -7.08
N PRO A 52 6.03 -0.03 -8.42
CA PRO A 52 5.35 1.07 -9.11
C PRO A 52 3.81 0.90 -9.14
N GLU A 53 3.30 -0.25 -8.69
CA GLU A 53 1.88 -0.58 -8.78
C GLU A 53 1.01 0.28 -7.86
N PHE A 54 -0.26 0.46 -8.25
CA PHE A 54 -1.23 1.20 -7.44
C PHE A 54 -1.41 0.52 -6.07
N GLY A 55 -1.54 1.32 -5.00
CA GLY A 55 -1.50 0.85 -3.62
C GLY A 55 -0.09 0.59 -3.13
N TRP A 56 0.61 -0.37 -3.76
CA TRP A 56 1.95 -0.80 -3.34
C TRP A 56 3.01 0.30 -3.40
N ARG A 57 2.93 1.21 -4.37
CA ARG A 57 3.82 2.39 -4.47
C ARG A 57 3.75 3.34 -3.28
N SER A 58 2.71 3.24 -2.46
CA SER A 58 2.50 4.09 -1.29
C SER A 58 3.11 3.51 -0.01
N LEU A 59 3.73 2.32 -0.07
CA LEU A 59 4.51 1.76 1.04
C LEU A 59 5.78 2.62 1.27
N ARG A 60 5.95 3.09 2.51
CA ARG A 60 7.07 3.98 2.90
C ARG A 60 8.24 3.26 3.55
N LEU A 61 8.06 2.00 3.95
CA LEU A 61 9.08 1.18 4.59
C LEU A 61 9.00 -0.26 4.06
N GLY A 62 9.92 -0.62 3.16
CA GLY A 62 10.07 -1.97 2.61
C GLY A 62 11.30 -2.74 3.13
N ARG A 63 12.24 -2.06 3.81
CA ARG A 63 13.42 -2.69 4.42
C ARG A 63 13.08 -3.53 5.65
N ALA A 64 13.99 -4.42 6.03
CA ALA A 64 13.85 -5.24 7.22
C ALA A 64 13.76 -4.38 8.49
N LEU A 65 12.96 -4.83 9.46
CA LEU A 65 12.84 -4.18 10.76
C LEU A 65 14.05 -4.46 11.63
N GLU A 66 14.54 -3.44 12.32
CA GLU A 66 15.68 -3.53 13.23
C GLU A 66 15.30 -3.04 14.63
N ALA A 67 16.01 -3.55 15.63
CA ALA A 67 15.83 -3.10 17.01
C ALA A 67 16.12 -1.60 17.12
N GLY A 68 15.21 -0.87 17.78
CA GLY A 68 15.30 0.58 17.93
C GLY A 68 14.53 1.38 16.88
N PHE A 69 14.00 0.75 15.83
CA PHE A 69 13.05 1.44 14.95
C PHE A 69 11.75 1.78 15.69
N VAL A 70 11.24 2.97 15.42
CA VAL A 70 9.91 3.40 15.83
C VAL A 70 9.10 3.56 14.54
N ILE A 71 7.99 2.84 14.45
CA ILE A 71 7.17 2.76 13.24
C ILE A 71 5.70 2.93 13.57
N THR A 72 4.94 3.44 12.62
CA THR A 72 3.47 3.41 12.64
C THR A 72 2.95 2.08 12.07
N VAL A 73 1.78 1.67 12.55
CA VAL A 73 0.99 0.57 11.98
C VAL A 73 -0.44 1.09 11.83
N GLU A 74 -0.81 1.42 10.60
CA GLU A 74 -2.03 2.18 10.26
C GLU A 74 -2.86 1.47 9.17
N PRO A 75 -3.38 0.26 9.44
CA PRO A 75 -4.26 -0.41 8.51
C PRO A 75 -5.56 0.38 8.32
N GLY A 76 -6.12 0.32 7.11
CA GLY A 76 -7.36 1.01 6.78
C GLY A 76 -8.21 0.22 5.79
N ALA A 77 -9.50 0.57 5.75
CA ALA A 77 -10.43 0.10 4.75
C ALA A 77 -11.36 1.26 4.39
N TYR A 78 -11.27 1.73 3.14
CA TYR A 78 -11.95 2.90 2.65
C TYR A 78 -12.83 2.56 1.45
N PHE A 79 -13.97 3.23 1.35
CA PHE A 79 -14.89 3.10 0.22
C PHE A 79 -14.94 4.45 -0.50
N ILE A 80 -13.96 4.71 -1.36
CA ILE A 80 -13.79 5.99 -2.05
C ILE A 80 -14.61 5.95 -3.34
N PRO A 81 -15.74 6.69 -3.46
CA PRO A 81 -16.64 6.57 -4.59
C PRO A 81 -15.97 6.80 -5.95
N GLU A 82 -15.08 7.79 -6.03
CA GLU A 82 -14.36 8.14 -7.25
C GLU A 82 -13.44 7.00 -7.72
N LEU A 83 -12.78 6.32 -6.77
CA LEU A 83 -11.89 5.21 -7.07
C LEU A 83 -12.68 3.96 -7.48
N ILE A 84 -13.79 3.68 -6.80
CA ILE A 84 -14.70 2.58 -7.12
C ILE A 84 -15.28 2.78 -8.53
N ASN A 85 -15.81 3.97 -8.83
CA ASN A 85 -16.38 4.28 -10.15
C ASN A 85 -15.35 4.13 -11.27
N ARG A 86 -14.10 4.53 -11.02
CA ARG A 86 -13.00 4.34 -11.97
C ARG A 86 -12.72 2.85 -12.20
N TRP A 87 -12.67 2.03 -11.16
CA TRP A 87 -12.39 0.60 -11.33
C TRP A 87 -13.55 -0.16 -12.01
N ILE A 88 -14.80 0.28 -11.79
CA ILE A 88 -15.99 -0.20 -12.52
C ILE A 88 -15.83 0.07 -14.02
N SER A 89 -15.47 1.29 -14.42
CA SER A 89 -15.34 1.65 -15.84
C SER A 89 -14.17 0.92 -16.53
N GLU A 90 -13.08 0.71 -15.80
CA GLU A 90 -11.92 -0.08 -16.24
C GLU A 90 -12.17 -1.60 -16.19
N LYS A 91 -13.29 -2.06 -15.61
CA LYS A 91 -13.59 -3.47 -15.30
C LYS A 91 -12.48 -4.18 -14.52
N LYS A 92 -11.70 -3.43 -13.76
CA LYS A 92 -10.50 -3.92 -13.07
C LYS A 92 -10.88 -4.92 -11.99
N ASN A 93 -10.24 -6.10 -11.95
CA ASN A 93 -10.47 -7.11 -10.90
C ASN A 93 -11.95 -7.49 -10.67
N SER A 94 -12.82 -7.40 -11.70
CA SER A 94 -14.27 -7.65 -11.59
C SER A 94 -14.61 -9.09 -11.13
N GLN A 95 -13.68 -10.02 -11.34
CA GLN A 95 -13.78 -11.40 -10.85
C GLN A 95 -13.57 -11.50 -9.33
N TYR A 96 -12.88 -10.53 -8.72
CA TYR A 96 -12.55 -10.52 -7.28
C TYR A 96 -13.35 -9.47 -6.49
N ILE A 97 -13.98 -8.51 -7.16
CA ILE A 97 -14.68 -7.39 -6.53
C ILE A 97 -16.19 -7.48 -6.80
N ASN A 98 -16.98 -7.28 -5.74
CA ASN A 98 -18.42 -7.10 -5.82
C ASN A 98 -18.71 -5.59 -5.80
N TYR A 99 -18.78 -5.02 -7.01
CA TYR A 99 -19.21 -3.64 -7.26
C TYR A 99 -20.68 -3.42 -6.91
#